data_AF-A0A822AGZ2-F1
#
_entry.id   AF-A0A822AGZ2-F1
#
_cell.length_a   1.000
_cell.length_b   1.000
_cell.length_c   1.000
_cell.angle_alpha   90.00
_cell.angle_beta   90.00
_cell.angle_gamma   90.00
#
_symmetry.space_group_name_H-M   'P 1'
#
loop_
_entity.id
_entity.type
_entity.pdbx_description
1 polymer ?
#
loop_
_entity_poly.entity_id
_entity_poly.type
_entity_poly.pdbx_seq_one_letter_code
_entity_poly.pdbx_strand_id
1 'polypeptide(L)'
;KVEGINKFVYKSPLNLKDGKKQTLLNLLKNRHEKCEGAVTIDDVRDTISREKADKIIENLIKDGQVVKVTSNKKEILFYTDPAYKLKVHPDFTESWRKTSVEGLDDKKIWEFLDKQGYYGLMKNTPRQSHLTNKPRRGGRRPDTMKHNQHVAHKLEDYSEPSAKK
;
A
#
# COMPACT_ATOMS: atom_id res chain seq x y z
N LYS A 1 42.94 -1.18 -27.45
CA LYS A 1 41.70 -0.49 -26.99
C LYS A 1 40.74 -0.55 -28.17
N VAL A 2 39.87 -1.56 -28.23
CA VAL A 2 38.98 -1.77 -29.38
C VAL A 2 37.80 -0.84 -29.23
N GLU A 3 37.73 0.17 -30.09
CA GLU A 3 36.60 1.06 -30.26
C GLU A 3 35.42 0.26 -30.86
N GLY A 4 34.21 0.44 -30.31
CA GLY A 4 33.01 0.32 -31.14
C GLY A 4 32.01 -0.81 -30.87
N ILE A 5 32.11 -1.64 -29.82
CA ILE A 5 30.98 -2.51 -29.45
C ILE A 5 30.13 -1.79 -28.39
N ASN A 6 29.22 -0.92 -28.86
CA ASN A 6 28.14 -0.42 -28.02
C ASN A 6 27.24 -1.61 -27.66
N LYS A 7 27.42 -2.13 -26.44
CA LYS A 7 26.68 -3.27 -25.94
C LYS A 7 25.25 -2.84 -25.63
N PHE A 8 24.31 -3.20 -26.49
CA PHE A 8 22.88 -2.98 -26.23
C PHE A 8 22.41 -3.97 -25.16
N VAL A 9 21.83 -3.44 -24.08
CA VAL A 9 21.21 -4.25 -23.02
C VAL A 9 19.72 -3.92 -23.01
N TYR A 10 18.90 -4.96 -23.17
CA TYR A 10 17.45 -4.83 -23.05
C TYR A 10 17.09 -4.28 -21.67
N LYS A 11 16.38 -3.16 -21.65
CA LYS A 11 15.79 -2.60 -20.44
C LYS A 11 14.38 -3.14 -20.31
N SER A 12 14.26 -4.25 -19.60
CA SER A 12 12.95 -4.81 -19.26
C SER A 12 12.16 -3.81 -18.40
N PRO A 13 10.82 -3.76 -18.55
CA PRO A 13 9.97 -2.85 -17.76
C PRO A 13 10.03 -3.09 -16.25
N LEU A 14 10.42 -4.28 -15.79
CA LEU A 14 10.60 -4.59 -14.39
C LEU A 14 12.10 -4.77 -14.07
N ASN A 15 12.54 -4.25 -12.92
CA ASN A 15 13.92 -4.43 -12.46
C ASN A 15 14.08 -5.77 -11.72
N LEU A 16 13.86 -6.91 -12.40
CA LEU A 16 13.94 -8.26 -11.82
C LEU A 16 15.22 -9.02 -12.23
N LYS A 17 16.32 -8.30 -12.48
CA LYS A 17 17.57 -8.87 -13.04
C LYS A 17 18.18 -10.01 -12.22
N ASP A 18 17.93 -10.05 -10.91
CA ASP A 18 18.47 -11.08 -10.03
C ASP A 18 17.74 -12.43 -10.13
N GLY A 19 16.54 -12.47 -10.74
CA GLY A 19 15.75 -13.70 -10.83
C GLY A 19 15.35 -14.30 -9.48
N LYS A 20 15.36 -13.52 -8.40
CA LYS A 20 15.09 -13.98 -7.04
C LYS A 20 13.61 -13.78 -6.66
N LYS A 21 13.06 -14.77 -5.94
CA LYS A 21 11.72 -14.71 -5.34
C LYS A 21 11.49 -13.45 -4.51
N GLN A 22 12.46 -13.08 -3.66
CA GLN A 22 12.35 -11.93 -2.77
C GLN A 22 12.30 -10.60 -3.54
N THR A 23 13.01 -10.50 -4.67
CA THR A 23 13.00 -9.30 -5.50
C THR A 23 11.63 -9.07 -6.11
N LEU A 24 10.98 -10.14 -6.61
CA LEU A 24 9.60 -10.05 -7.12
C LEU A 24 8.61 -9.71 -6.00
N LEU A 25 8.74 -10.35 -4.83
CA LEU A 25 7.86 -10.07 -3.70
C LEU A 25 7.99 -8.62 -3.21
N ASN A 26 9.21 -8.10 -3.08
CA ASN A 26 9.47 -6.72 -2.67
C ASN A 26 8.96 -5.72 -3.71
N LEU A 27 9.09 -6.04 -5.01
CA LEU A 27 8.52 -5.23 -6.08
C LEU A 27 6.99 -5.14 -5.93
N LEU A 28 6.32 -6.29 -5.74
CA LEU A 28 4.87 -6.35 -5.58
C LEU A 28 4.39 -5.63 -4.31
N LYS A 29 5.14 -5.73 -3.20
CA LYS A 29 4.88 -4.98 -1.95
C LYS A 29 4.99 -3.48 -2.16
N ASN A 30 6.10 -3.00 -2.74
CA ASN A 30 6.30 -1.58 -3.00
C ASN A 30 5.20 -1.03 -3.92
N ARG A 31 4.78 -1.82 -4.92
CA ARG A 31 3.71 -1.43 -5.84
C ARG A 31 2.35 -1.35 -5.16
N HIS A 32 2.09 -2.25 -4.21
CA HIS A 32 0.90 -2.21 -3.36
C HIS A 32 0.89 -0.97 -2.45
N GLU A 33 2.00 -0.69 -1.75
CA GLU A 33 2.14 0.48 -0.87
C GLU A 33 1.97 1.81 -1.62
N LYS A 34 2.41 1.87 -2.88
CA LYS A 34 2.26 3.05 -3.75
C LYS A 34 0.94 3.08 -4.53
N CYS A 35 0.08 2.09 -4.37
CA CYS A 35 -1.16 1.94 -5.15
C CYS A 35 -0.93 1.92 -6.69
N GLU A 36 0.23 1.46 -7.14
CA GLU A 36 0.65 1.44 -8.56
C GLU A 36 0.05 0.23 -9.34
N GLY A 37 -0.79 -0.58 -8.70
CA GLY A 37 -1.57 -1.64 -9.32
C GLY A 37 -0.84 -2.97 -9.53
N ALA A 38 -1.35 -3.79 -10.45
CA ALA A 38 -0.92 -5.16 -10.71
C ALA A 38 0.26 -5.25 -11.69
N VAL A 39 0.99 -6.36 -11.63
CA VAL A 39 2.04 -6.71 -12.61
C VAL A 39 1.53 -7.82 -13.52
N THR A 40 1.72 -7.71 -14.85
CA THR A 40 1.37 -8.79 -15.79
C THR A 40 2.37 -9.94 -15.69
N ILE A 41 1.91 -11.18 -15.81
CA ILE A 41 2.80 -12.34 -15.83
C ILE A 41 3.76 -12.28 -17.03
N ASP A 42 3.31 -11.74 -18.17
CA ASP A 42 4.16 -11.58 -19.35
C ASP A 42 5.35 -10.64 -19.07
N ASP A 43 5.12 -9.52 -18.38
CA ASP A 43 6.21 -8.60 -17.98
C ASP A 43 7.23 -9.29 -17.05
N VAL A 44 6.77 -10.23 -16.22
CA VAL A 44 7.65 -11.06 -15.37
C VAL A 44 8.40 -12.10 -16.22
N ARG A 45 7.76 -12.74 -17.20
CA ARG A 45 8.40 -13.70 -18.11
C ARG A 45 9.40 -13.03 -19.08
N ASP A 46 9.21 -11.75 -19.38
CA ASP A 46 10.13 -10.98 -20.21
C ASP A 46 11.40 -10.56 -19.44
N THR A 47 11.32 -10.46 -18.11
CA THR A 47 12.48 -10.09 -17.28
C THR A 47 13.40 -11.26 -16.93
N ILE A 48 12.83 -12.44 -16.69
CA ILE A 48 13.54 -13.62 -16.19
C ILE A 48 13.17 -14.83 -17.03
N SER A 49 14.04 -15.84 -17.11
CA SER A 49 13.75 -17.07 -17.87
C SER A 49 12.37 -17.64 -17.49
N ARG A 50 11.56 -17.95 -18.50
CA ARG A 50 10.13 -18.32 -18.37
C ARG A 50 9.89 -19.42 -17.33
N GLU A 51 10.72 -20.46 -17.36
CA GLU A 51 10.62 -21.58 -16.40
C GLU A 51 10.87 -21.17 -14.95
N LYS A 52 11.75 -20.20 -14.72
CA LYS A 52 12.03 -19.68 -13.38
C LYS A 52 10.90 -18.78 -12.90
N ALA A 53 10.33 -17.96 -13.80
CA ALA A 53 9.16 -17.13 -13.48
C ALA A 53 8.00 -17.99 -12.99
N ASP A 54 7.63 -19.00 -13.76
CA ASP A 54 6.47 -19.84 -13.46
C ASP A 54 6.66 -20.57 -12.10
N LYS A 55 7.85 -21.13 -11.84
CA LYS A 55 8.16 -21.77 -10.53
C LYS A 55 8.08 -20.79 -9.36
N ILE A 56 8.59 -19.58 -9.52
CA ILE A 56 8.56 -18.56 -8.45
C ILE A 56 7.11 -18.13 -8.19
N ILE A 57 6.33 -17.88 -9.24
CA ILE A 57 4.93 -17.48 -9.16
C ILE A 57 4.10 -18.56 -8.47
N GLU A 58 4.24 -19.82 -8.87
CA GLU A 58 3.55 -20.95 -8.22
C GLU A 58 3.88 -21.06 -6.74
N ASN A 59 5.14 -20.91 -6.36
CA ASN A 59 5.55 -20.93 -4.95
C ASN A 59 4.96 -19.76 -4.16
N LEU A 60 4.91 -18.55 -4.75
CA LEU A 60 4.31 -17.38 -4.11
C LEU A 60 2.78 -17.50 -3.95
N ILE A 61 2.11 -18.17 -4.90
CA ILE A 61 0.68 -18.47 -4.82
C ILE A 61 0.42 -19.52 -3.74
N LYS A 62 1.24 -20.58 -3.65
CA LYS A 62 1.15 -21.61 -2.60
C LYS A 62 1.32 -21.02 -1.21
N ASP A 63 2.26 -20.11 -1.04
CA ASP A 63 2.46 -19.38 0.22
C ASP A 63 1.30 -18.40 0.50
N GLY A 64 0.48 -18.09 -0.51
CA GLY A 64 -0.64 -17.15 -0.44
C GLY A 64 -0.22 -15.71 -0.20
N GLN A 65 1.00 -15.35 -0.61
CA GLN A 65 1.53 -13.99 -0.59
C GLN A 65 1.15 -13.21 -1.86
N VAL A 66 0.78 -13.93 -2.92
CA VAL A 66 0.41 -13.39 -4.22
C VAL A 66 -0.86 -14.07 -4.70
N VAL A 67 -1.77 -13.28 -5.30
CA VAL A 67 -2.97 -13.78 -5.95
C VAL A 67 -2.88 -13.51 -7.45
N LYS A 68 -3.17 -14.55 -8.23
CA LYS A 68 -3.29 -14.46 -9.69
C LYS A 68 -4.74 -14.20 -10.06
N VAL A 69 -4.97 -13.13 -10.81
CA VAL A 69 -6.29 -12.79 -11.37
C VAL A 69 -6.18 -12.79 -12.88
N THR A 70 -7.15 -13.36 -13.56
CA THR A 70 -7.24 -13.29 -15.01
C THR A 70 -8.20 -12.17 -15.38
N SER A 71 -7.70 -11.16 -16.10
CA SER A 71 -8.50 -10.04 -16.60
C SER A 71 -8.23 -9.85 -18.08
N ASN A 72 -9.29 -9.86 -18.90
CA ASN A 72 -9.21 -9.64 -20.34
C ASN A 72 -8.13 -10.49 -21.04
N LYS A 73 -8.12 -11.80 -20.75
CA LYS A 73 -7.17 -12.82 -21.27
C LYS A 73 -5.71 -12.65 -20.81
N LYS A 74 -5.39 -11.64 -20.02
CA LYS A 74 -4.08 -11.46 -19.41
C LYS A 74 -4.10 -11.94 -17.97
N GLU A 75 -3.04 -12.62 -17.58
CA GLU A 75 -2.83 -13.01 -16.19
C GLU A 75 -2.06 -11.90 -15.47
N ILE A 76 -2.63 -11.38 -14.40
CA ILE A 76 -2.06 -10.32 -13.57
C ILE A 76 -1.84 -10.82 -12.14
N LEU A 77 -0.79 -10.32 -11.51
CA LEU A 77 -0.34 -10.67 -10.17
C LEU A 77 -0.56 -9.50 -9.22
N PHE A 78 -1.20 -9.79 -8.09
CA PHE A 78 -1.38 -8.88 -6.98
C PHE A 78 -0.68 -9.37 -5.72
N TYR A 79 -0.06 -8.45 -4.98
CA TYR A 79 0.37 -8.74 -3.63
C TYR A 79 -0.84 -8.93 -2.72
N THR A 80 -0.80 -9.96 -1.86
CA THR A 80 -1.78 -10.19 -0.81
C THR A 80 -1.11 -9.96 0.53
N ASP A 81 -1.58 -8.94 1.25
CA ASP A 81 -1.10 -8.71 2.60
C ASP A 81 -1.69 -9.79 3.54
N PRO A 82 -0.84 -10.56 4.24
CA PRO A 82 -1.28 -11.59 5.17
C PRO A 82 -2.18 -11.04 6.29
N ALA A 83 -2.12 -9.75 6.61
CA ALA A 83 -2.98 -9.12 7.61
C ALA A 83 -4.47 -9.23 7.28
N TYR A 84 -4.83 -9.28 5.99
CA TYR A 84 -6.23 -9.35 5.54
C TYR A 84 -6.69 -10.77 5.16
N LYS A 85 -5.85 -11.80 5.41
CA LYS A 85 -6.16 -13.18 5.04
C LYS A 85 -7.12 -13.80 6.06
N LEU A 86 -8.41 -13.77 5.75
CA LEU A 86 -9.46 -14.42 6.54
C LEU A 86 -9.69 -15.85 6.02
N LYS A 87 -9.58 -16.85 6.90
CA LYS A 87 -10.01 -18.22 6.58
C LYS A 87 -11.48 -18.36 6.97
N VAL A 88 -12.36 -18.58 5.99
CA VAL A 88 -13.80 -18.74 6.19
C VAL A 88 -14.20 -20.14 5.73
N HIS A 89 -15.09 -20.80 6.48
CA HIS A 89 -15.64 -22.09 6.08
C HIS A 89 -16.50 -21.94 4.80
N PRO A 90 -16.48 -22.90 3.88
CA PRO A 90 -17.29 -22.85 2.65
C PRO A 90 -18.78 -22.56 2.90
N ASP A 91 -19.37 -23.15 3.94
CA ASP A 91 -20.80 -22.98 4.28
C ASP A 91 -21.17 -21.52 4.60
N PHE A 92 -20.28 -20.79 5.27
CA PHE A 92 -20.48 -19.36 5.52
C PHE A 92 -20.39 -18.56 4.24
N THR A 93 -19.50 -18.95 3.31
CA THR A 93 -19.38 -18.29 2.00
C THR A 93 -20.65 -18.49 1.17
N GLU A 94 -21.22 -19.68 1.19
CA GLU A 94 -22.46 -19.99 0.49
C GLU A 94 -23.65 -19.22 1.09
N SER A 95 -23.78 -19.24 2.42
CA SER A 95 -24.83 -18.51 3.13
C SER A 95 -24.74 -17.00 2.90
N TRP A 96 -23.52 -16.45 2.88
CA TRP A 96 -23.27 -15.05 2.56
C TRP A 96 -23.72 -14.70 1.14
N ARG A 97 -23.41 -15.54 0.14
CA ARG A 97 -23.83 -15.31 -1.26
C ARG A 97 -25.34 -15.47 -1.47
N LYS A 98 -26.01 -16.33 -0.70
CA LYS A 98 -27.47 -16.51 -0.76
C LYS A 98 -28.24 -15.31 -0.21
N THR A 99 -27.64 -14.57 0.72
CA THR A 99 -28.28 -13.41 1.34
C THR A 99 -28.14 -12.20 0.42
N SER A 100 -29.16 -11.94 -0.42
CA SER A 100 -29.17 -10.77 -1.30
C SER A 100 -29.65 -9.53 -0.54
N VAL A 101 -28.86 -8.47 -0.61
CA VAL A 101 -29.19 -7.13 -0.10
C VAL A 101 -29.31 -6.13 -1.27
N GLU A 102 -29.10 -6.60 -2.51
CA GLU A 102 -29.10 -5.76 -3.70
C GLU A 102 -30.51 -5.24 -3.98
N GLY A 103 -30.67 -3.91 -4.00
CA GLY A 103 -31.96 -3.24 -4.24
C GLY A 103 -32.83 -3.00 -3.00
N LEU A 104 -32.38 -3.38 -1.80
CA LEU A 104 -33.02 -2.97 -0.55
C LEU A 104 -32.62 -1.54 -0.17
N ASP A 105 -33.58 -0.76 0.34
CA ASP A 105 -33.31 0.56 0.91
C ASP A 105 -32.59 0.41 2.26
N ASP A 106 -31.54 1.20 2.47
CA ASP A 106 -30.73 1.20 3.69
C ASP A 106 -31.59 1.32 4.96
N LYS A 107 -32.67 2.11 4.92
CA LYS A 107 -33.60 2.27 6.05
C LYS A 107 -34.26 0.95 6.45
N LYS A 108 -34.67 0.15 5.47
CA LYS A 108 -35.29 -1.15 5.73
C LYS A 108 -34.29 -2.16 6.28
N ILE A 109 -33.03 -2.09 5.83
CA ILE A 109 -31.93 -2.88 6.38
C ILE A 109 -31.75 -2.53 7.86
N TRP A 110 -31.71 -1.25 8.21
CA TRP A 110 -31.59 -0.80 9.60
C TRP A 110 -32.76 -1.27 10.48
N GLU A 111 -34.01 -1.11 10.04
CA GLU A 111 -35.19 -1.58 10.78
C GLU A 111 -35.16 -3.09 11.00
N PHE A 112 -34.73 -3.86 9.99
CA PHE A 112 -34.57 -5.30 10.13
C PHE A 112 -33.50 -5.67 11.16
N LEU A 113 -32.33 -5.01 11.12
CA LEU A 113 -31.25 -5.24 12.07
C LEU A 113 -31.64 -4.87 13.52
N ASP A 114 -32.42 -3.80 13.70
CA ASP A 114 -32.93 -3.39 15.02
C ASP A 114 -33.98 -4.38 15.54
N LYS A 115 -34.91 -4.82 14.67
CA LYS A 115 -35.92 -5.84 15.00
C LYS A 115 -35.29 -7.18 15.39
N GLN A 116 -34.18 -7.56 14.76
CA GLN A 116 -33.42 -8.77 15.10
C GLN A 116 -32.49 -8.59 16.31
N GLY A 117 -32.44 -7.39 16.90
CA GLY A 117 -31.63 -7.09 18.09
C GLY A 117 -30.13 -6.93 17.82
N TYR A 118 -29.68 -6.92 16.56
CA TYR A 118 -28.27 -6.73 16.21
C TYR A 118 -27.76 -5.31 16.52
N TYR A 119 -28.67 -4.33 16.54
CA TYR A 119 -28.32 -2.93 16.86
C TYR A 119 -27.86 -2.75 18.32
N GLY A 120 -28.35 -3.58 19.25
CA GLY A 120 -27.94 -3.58 20.66
C GLY A 120 -26.47 -3.99 20.86
N LEU A 121 -25.95 -4.88 20.00
CA LEU A 121 -24.56 -5.35 20.07
C LEU A 121 -23.57 -4.29 19.56
N MET A 122 -23.98 -3.45 18.61
CA MET A 122 -23.14 -2.40 18.01
C MET A 122 -22.89 -1.22 18.96
N LYS A 123 -23.81 -0.95 19.92
CA LYS A 123 -23.61 0.06 20.97
C LYS A 123 -22.52 -0.32 21.97
N ASN A 124 -22.31 -1.62 22.18
CA ASN A 124 -21.35 -2.15 23.17
C ASN A 124 -20.00 -2.52 22.56
N THR A 125 -19.88 -2.59 21.24
CA THR A 125 -18.57 -2.66 20.60
C THR A 125 -17.86 -1.32 20.78
N PRO A 126 -16.70 -1.26 21.48
CA PRO A 126 -15.92 -0.04 21.50
C PRO A 126 -15.61 0.30 20.05
N ARG A 127 -16.11 1.44 19.56
CA ARG A 127 -15.71 1.97 18.26
C ARG A 127 -14.19 1.96 18.30
N GLN A 128 -13.55 1.23 17.38
CA GLN A 128 -12.10 1.37 17.22
C GLN A 128 -11.88 2.83 16.88
N SER A 129 -11.54 3.64 17.90
CA SER A 129 -10.98 4.95 17.68
C SER A 129 -9.76 4.68 16.84
N HIS A 130 -9.79 5.07 15.57
CA HIS A 130 -8.59 5.09 14.77
C HIS A 130 -7.56 5.84 15.61
N LEU A 131 -6.58 5.11 16.14
CA LEU A 131 -5.44 5.68 16.82
C LEU A 131 -4.73 6.45 15.72
N THR A 132 -5.13 7.71 15.56
CA THR A 132 -4.29 8.68 14.89
C THR A 132 -3.10 8.79 15.81
N ASN A 133 -2.06 8.00 15.52
CA ASN A 133 -0.73 8.23 16.03
C ASN A 133 -0.30 9.57 15.43
N LYS A 134 -0.87 10.65 15.93
CA LYS A 134 -0.41 11.99 15.63
C LYS A 134 0.98 12.02 16.26
N PRO A 135 2.06 12.10 15.47
CA PRO A 135 3.39 12.14 16.06
C PRO A 135 3.38 13.31 17.03
N ARG A 136 3.76 13.06 18.29
CA ARG A 136 3.98 14.13 19.26
C ARG A 136 4.91 15.12 18.57
N ARG A 137 4.41 16.32 18.25
CA ARG A 137 5.22 17.38 17.67
C ARG A 137 6.30 17.66 18.71
N GLY A 138 7.49 17.08 18.49
CA GLY A 138 8.68 17.44 19.26
C GLY A 138 8.82 18.95 19.18
N GLY A 139 9.05 19.58 20.34
CA GLY A 139 9.18 21.03 20.45
C GLY A 139 10.07 21.57 19.33
N ARG A 140 9.54 22.58 18.63
CA ARG A 140 10.23 23.28 17.56
C ARG A 140 11.55 23.79 18.14
N ARG A 141 12.67 23.15 17.79
CA ARG A 141 13.99 23.68 18.15
C ARG A 141 14.08 25.07 17.49
N PRO A 142 14.54 26.12 18.20
CA PRO A 142 14.73 27.42 17.59
C PRO A 142 15.62 27.24 16.36
N ASP A 143 15.18 27.79 15.23
CA ASP A 143 15.91 27.79 13.98
C ASP A 143 17.20 28.58 14.21
N THR A 144 18.29 27.86 14.50
CA THR A 144 19.60 28.49 14.62
C THR A 144 20.06 28.76 13.21
N MET A 145 19.90 30.02 12.78
CA MET A 145 20.29 30.51 11.48
C MET A 145 21.82 30.46 11.31
N LYS A 146 22.36 29.25 11.14
CA LYS A 146 23.81 28.98 11.03
C LYS A 146 24.44 29.46 9.72
N HIS A 147 23.66 30.03 8.81
CA HIS A 147 24.13 30.44 7.48
C HIS A 147 24.31 31.97 7.33
N ASN A 148 23.98 32.78 8.35
CA ASN A 148 23.99 34.24 8.27
C ASN A 148 24.90 34.93 9.31
N GLN A 149 25.96 34.24 9.74
CA GLN A 149 26.86 34.75 10.79
C GLN A 149 27.60 36.03 10.37
N HIS A 150 27.82 36.22 9.07
CA HIS A 150 28.49 37.40 8.50
C HIS A 150 27.59 38.65 8.41
N VAL A 151 26.26 38.51 8.50
CA VAL A 151 25.30 39.64 8.50
C VAL A 151 24.70 39.92 9.88
N ALA A 152 25.04 39.12 10.90
CA ALA A 152 24.54 39.28 12.26
C ALA A 152 24.84 40.68 12.85
N HIS A 153 25.98 41.27 12.50
CA HIS A 153 26.38 42.61 12.96
C HIS A 153 25.61 43.76 12.29
N LYS A 154 24.83 43.50 11.23
CA LYS A 154 24.05 44.50 10.50
C LYS A 154 22.56 44.47 10.83
N LEU A 155 22.13 43.53 11.68
CA LEU A 155 20.73 43.43 12.08
C LEU A 155 20.50 44.33 13.30
N GLU A 156 19.82 45.44 13.07
CA GLU A 156 19.32 46.31 14.14
C GLU A 156 17.97 45.76 14.64
N ASP A 157 17.87 45.55 15.95
CA ASP A 157 16.67 45.04 16.60
C ASP A 157 15.78 46.23 17.01
N TYR A 158 14.65 46.40 16.32
CA TYR A 158 13.68 47.49 16.56
C TYR A 158 12.47 47.03 17.39
N SER A 159 12.62 45.94 18.14
CA SER A 159 11.54 45.38 18.97
C SER A 159 11.27 46.19 20.24
N GLU A 160 12.10 47.17 20.58
CA GLU A 160 11.81 48.13 21.64
C GLU A 160 11.13 49.41 21.09
N PRO A 161 9.96 49.80 21.61
CA PRO A 161 9.35 51.08 21.25
C PRO A 161 10.17 52.21 21.86
N SER A 162 10.75 53.06 21.01
CA SER A 162 11.45 54.28 21.42
C SER A 162 10.51 55.15 22.28
N ALA A 163 10.72 55.16 23.59
CA ALA A 163 10.05 56.08 24.49
C ALA A 163 10.56 57.50 24.20
N LYS A 164 9.74 58.30 23.50
CA LYS A 164 9.98 59.74 23.36
C LYS A 164 9.47 60.45 24.62
N LYS A 165 10.38 61.14 25.31
CA LYS A 165 10.06 62.31 26.15
C LYS A 165 9.93 63.53 25.25
#